data_AF-B4ID72-F1
#
_entry.id   AF-B4ID72-F1
#
_cell.length_a   1.000
_cell.length_b   1.000
_cell.length_c   1.000
_cell.angle_alpha   90.00
_cell.angle_beta   90.00
_cell.angle_gamma   90.00
#
_symmetry.space_group_name_H-M   'P 1'
#
loop_
_entity.id
_entity.type
_entity.pdbx_description
1 polymer ?
#
loop_
_entity_poly.entity_id
_entity_poly.type
_entity_poly.pdbx_seq_one_letter_code
_entity_poly.pdbx_strand_id
1 'polypeptide(L)'
;MKGTEEFRQSSNSYIQFSNEIFAYAEILPAYESVLRTSHLESEVVKNWVPRCYFARFGQVEGLGNGRESVLALKHLKGDGYQLGPRLTLRRDQLEAMVGLVGPFHALGYATKILQPNVHARLRAGVVDMPFVSSSGKGIFDVLYRVAFDRFYEFYDRQKEQLLQGADPGFGAAIERLREKYFKQPTLLLERIRTSSFAEDQPDSHFATFLHGDYNRNNVLFHYGAEDKVDGIKAIDFQELRFSTTAIDLSFFMYMNTPSEGRKEIYADLLRRYHRSMIEMLELVLRRNRNELTDDRVDQLLQEYSFERFNAHFKRYAFYGPMVGMHFLPWLLGTEKDCAELSRLFETDMHGPAFHQLSLDIAGDEANQEIFKTVRHAYEHGYMDEI
;
A
#
# COMPACT_ATOMS: atom_id res chain seq x y z
N MET A 1 -14.42 13.38 -16.13
CA MET A 1 -14.36 12.86 -14.74
C MET A 1 -15.63 13.28 -14.00
N LYS A 2 -16.12 12.48 -13.04
CA LYS A 2 -17.34 12.84 -12.26
C LYS A 2 -17.04 13.99 -11.27
N GLY A 3 -18.09 14.65 -10.77
CA GLY A 3 -18.01 15.77 -9.80
C GLY A 3 -17.82 17.15 -10.45
N THR A 4 -17.91 18.22 -9.67
CA THR A 4 -17.53 19.58 -10.12
C THR A 4 -16.02 19.72 -10.16
N GLU A 5 -15.50 20.80 -10.76
CA GLU A 5 -14.07 21.05 -10.78
C GLU A 5 -13.52 21.30 -9.36
N GLU A 6 -14.26 22.06 -8.55
CA GLU A 6 -13.92 22.33 -7.16
C GLU A 6 -13.84 21.04 -6.34
N PHE A 7 -14.81 20.14 -6.52
CA PHE A 7 -14.80 18.83 -5.86
C PHE A 7 -13.56 18.02 -6.26
N ARG A 8 -13.24 17.95 -7.57
CA ARG A 8 -12.06 17.20 -8.05
C ARG A 8 -10.74 17.77 -7.56
N GLN A 9 -10.68 19.08 -7.32
CA GLN A 9 -9.50 19.73 -6.74
C GLN A 9 -9.39 19.41 -5.25
N SER A 10 -10.47 19.51 -4.49
CA SER A 10 -10.46 19.26 -3.04
C SER A 10 -10.29 17.79 -2.66
N SER A 11 -10.73 16.86 -3.52
CA SER A 11 -10.61 15.41 -3.32
C SER A 11 -9.30 14.80 -3.83
N ASN A 12 -8.35 15.61 -4.34
CA ASN A 12 -7.14 15.13 -5.02
C ASN A 12 -7.40 14.25 -6.26
N SER A 13 -8.62 14.23 -6.82
CA SER A 13 -8.96 13.34 -7.92
C SER A 13 -8.09 13.57 -9.18
N TYR A 14 -7.68 14.81 -9.45
CA TYR A 14 -6.75 15.05 -10.56
C TYR A 14 -5.39 14.36 -10.38
N ILE A 15 -4.90 14.28 -9.15
CA ILE A 15 -3.63 13.60 -8.83
C ILE A 15 -3.85 12.08 -8.96
N GLN A 16 -4.89 11.56 -8.32
CA GLN A 16 -5.26 10.14 -8.35
C GLN A 16 -5.39 9.61 -9.79
N PHE A 17 -6.20 10.27 -10.62
CA PHE A 17 -6.38 9.84 -12.01
C PHE A 17 -5.14 10.06 -12.88
N SER A 18 -4.35 11.11 -12.63
CA SER A 18 -3.08 11.28 -13.35
C SER A 18 -2.12 10.13 -13.06
N ASN A 19 -1.99 9.76 -11.78
CA ASN A 19 -1.14 8.67 -11.33
C ASN A 19 -1.64 7.31 -11.82
N GLU A 20 -2.94 7.04 -11.76
CA GLU A 20 -3.53 5.81 -12.29
C GLU A 20 -3.22 5.66 -13.79
N ILE A 21 -3.48 6.70 -14.60
CA ILE A 21 -3.15 6.68 -16.02
C ILE A 21 -1.64 6.48 -16.23
N PHE A 22 -0.80 7.13 -15.44
CA PHE A 22 0.65 7.01 -15.54
C PHE A 22 1.15 5.58 -15.29
N ALA A 23 0.51 4.85 -14.37
CA ALA A 23 0.81 3.42 -14.15
C ALA A 23 0.62 2.61 -15.44
N TYR A 24 -0.56 2.75 -16.08
CA TYR A 24 -0.92 2.00 -17.29
C TYR A 24 -0.18 2.47 -18.54
N ALA A 25 0.08 3.78 -18.67
CA ALA A 25 0.64 4.37 -19.89
C ALA A 25 2.18 4.40 -19.91
N GLU A 26 2.84 4.41 -18.74
CA GLU A 26 4.28 4.66 -18.65
C GLU A 26 5.03 3.60 -17.83
N ILE A 27 4.57 3.29 -16.61
CA ILE A 27 5.29 2.35 -15.71
C ILE A 27 5.23 0.92 -16.24
N LEU A 28 4.03 0.38 -16.47
CA LEU A 28 3.88 -1.00 -16.95
C LEU A 28 4.56 -1.20 -18.32
N PRO A 29 4.42 -0.28 -19.31
CA PRO A 29 5.18 -0.38 -20.56
C PRO A 29 6.71 -0.31 -20.38
N ALA A 30 7.22 0.46 -19.42
CA ALA A 30 8.64 0.48 -19.12
C ALA A 30 9.12 -0.85 -18.53
N TYR A 31 8.33 -1.47 -17.67
CA TYR A 31 8.61 -2.81 -17.13
C TYR A 31 8.60 -3.88 -18.21
N GLU A 32 7.63 -3.83 -19.14
CA GLU A 32 7.64 -4.67 -20.34
C GLU A 32 8.89 -4.45 -21.19
N SER A 33 9.34 -3.19 -21.32
CA SER A 33 10.56 -2.83 -22.05
C SER A 33 11.79 -3.46 -21.41
N VAL A 34 11.97 -3.35 -20.09
CA VAL A 34 13.08 -3.96 -19.34
C VAL A 34 13.11 -5.48 -19.57
N LEU A 35 11.97 -6.17 -19.47
CA LEU A 35 11.92 -7.61 -19.72
C LEU A 35 12.31 -7.95 -21.16
N ARG A 36 11.77 -7.23 -22.13
CA ARG A 36 12.04 -7.44 -23.55
C ARG A 36 13.51 -7.17 -23.93
N THR A 37 14.11 -6.10 -23.42
CA THR A 37 15.55 -5.83 -23.64
C THR A 37 16.44 -6.85 -22.94
N SER A 38 15.94 -7.47 -21.87
CA SER A 38 16.58 -8.59 -21.18
C SER A 38 16.31 -9.96 -21.83
N HIS A 39 15.65 -10.00 -23.00
CA HIS A 39 15.25 -11.24 -23.69
C HIS A 39 14.38 -12.18 -22.83
N LEU A 40 13.51 -11.60 -22.00
CA LEU A 40 12.53 -12.30 -21.18
C LEU A 40 11.11 -12.07 -21.70
N GLU A 41 10.19 -12.95 -21.32
CA GLU A 41 8.78 -12.83 -21.68
C GLU A 41 8.13 -11.63 -20.97
N SER A 42 7.68 -10.64 -21.75
CA SER A 42 7.01 -9.45 -21.21
C SER A 42 5.53 -9.68 -20.86
N GLU A 43 4.94 -10.83 -21.25
CA GLU A 43 3.56 -11.20 -20.92
C GLU A 43 3.32 -11.31 -19.41
N VAL A 44 4.38 -11.52 -18.62
CA VAL A 44 4.31 -11.50 -17.14
C VAL A 44 3.69 -10.18 -16.65
N VAL A 45 4.11 -9.04 -17.19
CA VAL A 45 3.60 -7.71 -16.80
C VAL A 45 2.16 -7.52 -17.27
N LYS A 46 1.83 -7.97 -18.48
CA LYS A 46 0.46 -7.91 -19.02
C LYS A 46 -0.51 -8.77 -18.21
N ASN A 47 0.00 -9.82 -17.57
CA ASN A 47 -0.81 -10.68 -16.72
C ASN A 47 -1.10 -10.08 -15.34
N TRP A 48 -0.37 -9.05 -14.89
CA TRP A 48 -0.63 -8.39 -13.60
C TRP A 48 -1.87 -7.52 -13.58
N VAL A 49 -2.34 -7.04 -14.74
CA VAL A 49 -3.47 -6.12 -14.83
C VAL A 49 -4.51 -6.60 -15.84
N PRO A 50 -5.74 -6.05 -15.85
CA PRO A 50 -6.62 -6.19 -17.00
C PRO A 50 -5.94 -5.59 -18.24
N ARG A 51 -6.19 -6.17 -19.42
CA ARG A 51 -5.68 -5.61 -20.67
C ARG A 51 -6.14 -4.16 -20.81
N CYS A 52 -5.18 -3.24 -20.90
CA CYS A 52 -5.43 -1.84 -21.18
C CYS A 52 -5.57 -1.63 -22.70
N TYR A 53 -6.68 -1.04 -23.13
CA TYR A 53 -6.93 -0.65 -24.51
C TYR A 53 -6.60 0.81 -24.77
N PHE A 54 -6.75 1.66 -23.73
CA PHE A 54 -6.53 3.09 -23.83
C PHE A 54 -6.28 3.67 -22.43
N ALA A 55 -5.27 4.52 -22.28
CA ALA A 55 -4.99 5.27 -21.06
C ALA A 55 -4.49 6.67 -21.45
N ARG A 56 -5.25 7.72 -21.12
CA ARG A 56 -4.86 9.10 -21.40
C ARG A 56 -5.38 10.04 -20.32
N PHE A 57 -4.51 10.96 -19.90
CA PHE A 57 -4.82 12.06 -18.99
C PHE A 57 -4.48 13.38 -19.66
N GLY A 58 -5.31 14.40 -19.46
CA GLY A 58 -5.14 15.73 -20.05
C GLY A 58 -6.29 16.07 -21.00
N GLN A 59 -6.04 16.92 -22.00
CA GLN A 59 -7.08 17.25 -22.98
C GLN A 59 -7.30 16.09 -23.93
N VAL A 60 -8.57 15.70 -24.09
CA VAL A 60 -9.01 14.61 -24.95
C VAL A 60 -10.01 15.17 -25.95
N GLU A 61 -9.70 15.03 -27.24
CA GLU A 61 -10.57 15.47 -28.33
C GLU A 61 -11.94 14.78 -28.23
N GLY A 62 -13.00 15.55 -28.43
CA GLY A 62 -14.38 15.07 -28.29
C GLY A 62 -14.91 15.01 -26.86
N LEU A 63 -14.09 15.31 -25.84
CA LEU A 63 -14.54 15.57 -24.46
C LEU A 63 -14.48 17.09 -24.16
N GLY A 64 -14.84 17.47 -22.93
CA GLY A 64 -14.86 18.88 -22.51
C GLY A 64 -13.48 19.56 -22.55
N ASN A 65 -13.47 20.88 -22.38
CA ASN A 65 -12.24 21.71 -22.47
C ASN A 65 -11.26 21.50 -21.29
N GLY A 66 -11.69 20.80 -20.24
CA GLY A 66 -10.89 20.54 -19.05
C GLY A 66 -9.87 19.41 -19.24
N ARG A 67 -9.07 19.16 -18.20
CA ARG A 67 -8.31 17.90 -18.11
C ARG A 67 -9.29 16.77 -17.87
N GLU A 68 -9.17 15.72 -18.65
CA GLU A 68 -9.96 14.49 -18.56
C GLU A 68 -9.05 13.29 -18.30
N SER A 69 -9.63 12.25 -17.72
CA SER A 69 -9.02 10.94 -17.58
C SER A 69 -9.86 9.92 -18.33
N VAL A 70 -9.23 9.18 -19.23
CA VAL A 70 -9.88 8.10 -20.00
C VAL A 70 -9.03 6.86 -19.87
N LEU A 71 -9.59 5.85 -19.19
CA LEU A 71 -9.00 4.54 -19.01
C LEU A 71 -9.99 3.48 -19.51
N ALA A 72 -9.58 2.69 -20.49
CA ALA A 72 -10.37 1.60 -21.04
C ALA A 72 -9.67 0.27 -20.80
N LEU A 73 -10.26 -0.57 -19.93
CA LEU A 73 -9.71 -1.86 -19.52
C LEU A 73 -10.63 -3.01 -19.95
N LYS A 74 -10.06 -4.20 -20.18
CA LYS A 74 -10.85 -5.42 -20.37
C LYS A 74 -11.65 -5.74 -19.11
N HIS A 75 -12.94 -5.96 -19.28
CA HIS A 75 -13.81 -6.44 -18.20
C HIS A 75 -13.53 -7.92 -17.91
N LEU A 76 -13.08 -8.23 -16.69
CA LEU A 76 -12.56 -9.56 -16.35
C LEU A 76 -13.60 -10.56 -15.82
N LYS A 77 -14.84 -10.13 -15.54
CA LYS A 77 -15.89 -11.05 -15.04
C LYS A 77 -16.16 -12.22 -16.01
N GLY A 78 -16.08 -11.97 -17.32
CA GLY A 78 -16.24 -13.01 -18.34
C GLY A 78 -15.08 -14.01 -18.38
N ASP A 79 -13.92 -13.63 -17.84
CA ASP A 79 -12.74 -14.49 -17.68
C ASP A 79 -12.72 -15.19 -16.31
N GLY A 80 -13.80 -15.10 -15.50
CA GLY A 80 -13.89 -15.79 -14.21
C GLY A 80 -13.20 -15.09 -13.03
N TYR A 81 -12.64 -13.89 -13.22
CA TYR A 81 -12.01 -13.14 -12.13
C TYR A 81 -13.05 -12.46 -11.22
N GLN A 82 -12.81 -12.50 -9.91
CA GLN A 82 -13.69 -11.92 -8.89
C GLN A 82 -12.90 -11.33 -7.71
N LEU A 83 -13.52 -10.39 -6.98
CA LEU A 83 -12.94 -9.81 -5.77
C LEU A 83 -12.83 -10.86 -4.65
N GLY A 84 -11.88 -10.66 -3.74
CA GLY A 84 -11.76 -11.46 -2.53
C GLY A 84 -12.86 -11.16 -1.49
N PRO A 85 -13.04 -12.04 -0.47
CA PRO A 85 -14.00 -11.83 0.61
C PRO A 85 -13.67 -10.57 1.44
N ARG A 86 -14.69 -9.96 2.07
CA ARG A 86 -14.56 -8.64 2.74
C ARG A 86 -13.68 -8.63 4.00
N LEU A 87 -13.51 -9.73 4.73
CA LEU A 87 -12.86 -9.68 6.06
C LEU A 87 -11.43 -10.20 6.05
N THR A 88 -11.26 -11.46 5.68
CA THR A 88 -9.97 -12.14 5.79
C THR A 88 -9.73 -12.96 4.54
N LEU A 89 -8.51 -12.88 4.01
CA LEU A 89 -8.11 -13.67 2.87
C LEU A 89 -7.60 -15.03 3.31
N ARG A 90 -7.87 -16.05 2.49
CA ARG A 90 -7.27 -17.37 2.59
C ARG A 90 -5.78 -17.31 2.31
N ARG A 91 -5.07 -18.36 2.71
CA ARG A 91 -3.62 -18.45 2.54
C ARG A 91 -3.20 -18.38 1.06
N ASP A 92 -3.89 -19.07 0.17
CA ASP A 92 -3.61 -19.06 -1.27
C ASP A 92 -3.79 -17.67 -1.90
N GLN A 93 -4.80 -16.91 -1.45
CA GLN A 93 -5.02 -15.53 -1.88
C GLN A 93 -3.89 -14.59 -1.40
N LEU A 94 -3.49 -14.68 -0.13
CA LEU A 94 -2.37 -13.89 0.41
C LEU A 94 -1.05 -14.21 -0.30
N GLU A 95 -0.82 -15.50 -0.60
CA GLU A 95 0.34 -15.97 -1.36
C GLU A 95 0.34 -15.46 -2.80
N ALA A 96 -0.82 -15.42 -3.46
CA ALA A 96 -0.95 -14.85 -4.79
C ALA A 96 -0.67 -13.34 -4.80
N MET A 97 -1.10 -12.60 -3.77
CA MET A 97 -0.82 -11.17 -3.64
C MET A 97 0.69 -10.90 -3.54
N VAL A 98 1.41 -11.61 -2.67
CA VAL A 98 2.88 -11.44 -2.60
C VAL A 98 3.59 -11.88 -3.88
N GLY A 99 3.06 -12.90 -4.56
CA GLY A 99 3.58 -13.40 -5.83
C GLY A 99 3.39 -12.43 -7.01
N LEU A 100 2.40 -11.54 -6.96
CA LEU A 100 2.24 -10.46 -7.94
C LEU A 100 3.11 -9.26 -7.58
N VAL A 101 3.03 -8.78 -6.34
CA VAL A 101 3.65 -7.50 -5.95
C VAL A 101 5.18 -7.59 -5.84
N GLY A 102 5.73 -8.76 -5.53
CA GLY A 102 7.18 -9.00 -5.47
C GLY A 102 7.88 -8.71 -6.81
N PRO A 103 7.52 -9.42 -7.89
CA PRO A 103 8.04 -9.14 -9.22
C PRO A 103 7.76 -7.72 -9.72
N PHE A 104 6.60 -7.14 -9.38
CA PHE A 104 6.28 -5.74 -9.71
C PHE A 104 7.33 -4.78 -9.09
N HIS A 105 7.60 -4.89 -7.79
CA HIS A 105 8.63 -4.10 -7.13
C HIS A 105 10.03 -4.36 -7.68
N ALA A 106 10.34 -5.62 -7.99
CA ALA A 106 11.62 -6.04 -8.57
C ALA A 106 11.90 -5.35 -9.91
N LEU A 107 10.89 -5.17 -10.77
CA LEU A 107 11.07 -4.48 -12.05
C LEU A 107 11.33 -2.99 -11.87
N GLY A 108 10.82 -2.35 -10.81
CA GLY A 108 11.22 -1.00 -10.46
C GLY A 108 12.70 -0.90 -10.07
N TYR A 109 13.20 -1.84 -9.26
CA TYR A 109 14.64 -1.93 -8.93
C TYR A 109 15.48 -2.22 -10.18
N ALA A 110 15.07 -3.15 -11.03
CA ALA A 110 15.77 -3.47 -12.27
C ALA A 110 15.81 -2.28 -13.23
N THR A 111 14.71 -1.53 -13.35
CA THR A 111 14.67 -0.29 -14.14
C THR A 111 15.66 0.74 -13.60
N LYS A 112 15.77 0.89 -12.27
CA LYS A 112 16.76 1.77 -11.63
C LYS A 112 18.19 1.38 -11.97
N ILE A 113 18.49 0.09 -11.96
CA ILE A 113 19.85 -0.45 -12.17
C ILE A 113 20.25 -0.40 -13.65
N LEU A 114 19.38 -0.89 -14.54
CA LEU A 114 19.70 -1.10 -15.96
C LEU A 114 19.35 0.12 -16.83
N GLN A 115 18.32 0.88 -16.46
CA GLN A 115 17.79 1.98 -17.26
C GLN A 115 17.59 3.25 -16.40
N PRO A 116 18.64 3.79 -15.75
CA PRO A 116 18.52 4.86 -14.76
C PRO A 116 17.86 6.14 -15.31
N ASN A 117 18.06 6.46 -16.59
CA ASN A 117 17.39 7.59 -17.24
C ASN A 117 15.88 7.37 -17.40
N VAL A 118 15.46 6.14 -17.70
CA VAL A 118 14.03 5.76 -17.75
C VAL A 118 13.46 5.83 -16.35
N HIS A 119 14.15 5.28 -15.35
CA HIS A 119 13.73 5.35 -13.95
C HIS A 119 13.56 6.81 -13.48
N ALA A 120 14.51 7.70 -13.77
CA ALA A 120 14.42 9.11 -13.41
C ALA A 120 13.22 9.81 -14.06
N ARG A 121 12.95 9.53 -15.34
CA ARG A 121 11.77 10.03 -16.05
C ARG A 121 10.47 9.52 -15.42
N LEU A 122 10.41 8.23 -15.09
CA LEU A 122 9.24 7.63 -14.42
C LEU A 122 9.02 8.27 -13.05
N ARG A 123 10.08 8.46 -12.25
CA ARG A 123 10.00 9.10 -10.94
C ARG A 123 9.47 10.53 -11.02
N ALA A 124 9.92 11.29 -12.02
CA ALA A 124 9.47 12.66 -12.25
C ALA A 124 8.02 12.76 -12.74
N GLY A 125 7.48 11.69 -13.34
CA GLY A 125 6.09 11.64 -13.80
C GLY A 125 5.08 11.23 -12.73
N VAL A 126 5.52 10.58 -11.63
CA VAL A 126 4.66 10.28 -10.48
C VAL A 126 4.39 11.58 -9.71
N VAL A 127 3.12 11.96 -9.61
CA VAL A 127 2.70 13.14 -8.85
C VAL A 127 2.62 12.75 -7.38
N ASP A 128 3.34 13.49 -6.54
CA ASP A 128 3.41 13.22 -5.10
C ASP A 128 2.03 13.40 -4.42
N MET A 129 1.69 12.45 -3.55
CA MET A 129 0.46 12.43 -2.75
C MET A 129 0.81 12.54 -1.26
N PRO A 130 1.02 13.74 -0.71
CA PRO A 130 1.37 13.90 0.69
C PRO A 130 0.23 13.44 1.62
N PHE A 131 0.58 12.86 2.76
CA PHE A 131 -0.40 12.56 3.81
C PHE A 131 -0.76 13.79 4.65
N VAL A 132 0.09 14.81 4.61
CA VAL A 132 -0.09 16.09 5.31
C VAL A 132 -0.76 17.10 4.39
N SER A 133 -1.62 17.95 4.97
CA SER A 133 -2.16 19.12 4.28
C SER A 133 -1.67 20.42 4.92
N SER A 134 -1.55 21.48 4.12
CA SER A 134 -1.17 22.80 4.62
C SER A 134 -2.23 23.42 5.54
N SER A 135 -3.49 23.00 5.42
CA SER A 135 -4.60 23.47 6.25
C SER A 135 -4.75 22.69 7.56
N GLY A 136 -4.12 21.52 7.68
CA GLY A 136 -4.39 20.55 8.75
C GLY A 136 -5.82 20.00 8.73
N LYS A 137 -6.53 20.17 7.61
CA LYS A 137 -7.94 19.76 7.41
C LYS A 137 -8.10 18.89 6.16
N GLY A 138 -7.00 18.30 5.67
CA GLY A 138 -7.06 17.34 4.57
C GLY A 138 -7.80 16.08 4.99
N ILE A 139 -8.19 15.27 3.99
CA ILE A 139 -8.91 14.01 4.24
C ILE A 139 -8.15 13.14 5.25
N PHE A 140 -6.85 12.92 5.05
CA PHE A 140 -6.03 12.15 5.97
C PHE A 140 -5.94 12.77 7.38
N ASP A 141 -5.88 14.10 7.50
CA ASP A 141 -5.84 14.75 8.82
C ASP A 141 -7.08 14.42 9.64
N VAL A 142 -8.26 14.44 9.02
CA VAL A 142 -9.52 14.07 9.68
C VAL A 142 -9.55 12.59 10.06
N LEU A 143 -9.23 11.72 9.10
CA LEU A 143 -9.33 10.27 9.29
C LEU A 143 -8.37 9.77 10.38
N TYR A 144 -7.13 10.25 10.37
CA TYR A 144 -6.14 9.83 11.36
C TYR A 144 -6.24 10.57 12.69
N ARG A 145 -6.84 11.78 12.73
CA ARG A 145 -7.24 12.43 13.99
C ARG A 145 -8.22 11.54 14.76
N VAL A 146 -9.30 11.14 14.11
CA VAL A 146 -10.31 10.23 14.68
C VAL A 146 -9.69 8.91 15.10
N ALA A 147 -8.84 8.32 14.26
CA ALA A 147 -8.19 7.04 14.56
C ALA A 147 -7.35 7.11 15.85
N PHE A 148 -6.62 8.21 16.05
CA PHE A 148 -5.83 8.44 17.27
C PHE A 148 -6.70 8.73 18.47
N ASP A 149 -7.72 9.59 18.34
CA ASP A 149 -8.65 9.90 19.44
C ASP A 149 -9.29 8.60 19.94
N ARG A 150 -9.83 7.80 19.02
CA ARG A 150 -10.41 6.49 19.32
C ARG A 150 -9.44 5.55 20.04
N PHE A 151 -8.22 5.39 19.49
CA PHE A 151 -7.23 4.47 20.05
C PHE A 151 -6.83 4.87 21.47
N TYR A 152 -6.55 6.16 21.69
CA TYR A 152 -6.08 6.65 22.97
C TYR A 152 -7.18 6.77 24.02
N GLU A 153 -8.42 7.11 23.64
CA GLU A 153 -9.57 7.05 24.54
C GLU A 153 -9.80 5.62 25.07
N PHE A 154 -9.77 4.63 24.19
CA PHE A 154 -9.87 3.23 24.59
C PHE A 154 -8.69 2.79 25.46
N TYR A 155 -7.47 3.11 25.04
CA TYR A 155 -6.26 2.76 25.78
C TYR A 155 -6.26 3.37 27.18
N ASP A 156 -6.61 4.65 27.34
CA ASP A 156 -6.64 5.32 28.64
C ASP A 156 -7.72 4.73 29.56
N ARG A 157 -8.88 4.37 28.99
CA ARG A 157 -9.97 3.74 29.76
C ARG A 157 -9.65 2.32 30.22
N GLN A 158 -8.84 1.58 29.47
CA GLN A 158 -8.56 0.15 29.69
C GLN A 158 -7.09 -0.15 30.06
N LYS A 159 -6.27 0.88 30.29
CA LYS A 159 -4.80 0.77 30.40
C LYS A 159 -4.35 -0.29 31.39
N GLU A 160 -4.94 -0.31 32.58
CA GLU A 160 -4.59 -1.26 33.64
C GLU A 160 -4.82 -2.71 33.20
N GLN A 161 -5.96 -2.99 32.56
CA GLN A 161 -6.29 -4.32 32.06
C GLN A 161 -5.44 -4.71 30.83
N LEU A 162 -5.27 -3.78 29.89
CA LEU A 162 -4.55 -4.01 28.64
C LEU A 162 -3.05 -4.27 28.85
N LEU A 163 -2.47 -3.61 29.86
CA LEU A 163 -1.05 -3.77 30.22
C LEU A 163 -0.84 -4.81 31.32
N GLN A 164 -1.90 -5.41 31.86
CA GLN A 164 -1.77 -6.49 32.84
C GLN A 164 -1.04 -7.68 32.21
N GLY A 165 0.13 -8.03 32.75
CA GLY A 165 0.97 -9.09 32.19
C GLY A 165 1.65 -8.75 30.86
N ALA A 166 1.61 -7.49 30.42
CA ALA A 166 2.35 -7.02 29.25
C ALA A 166 3.79 -6.64 29.61
N ASP A 167 4.68 -6.65 28.63
CA ASP A 167 6.03 -6.10 28.74
C ASP A 167 5.94 -4.59 29.06
N PRO A 168 6.58 -4.09 30.14
CA PRO A 168 6.67 -2.66 30.44
C PRO A 168 7.11 -1.80 29.23
N GLY A 169 7.91 -2.36 28.33
CA GLY A 169 8.34 -1.68 27.10
C GLY A 169 7.21 -1.38 26.13
N PHE A 170 6.10 -2.15 26.15
CA PHE A 170 4.97 -1.93 25.24
C PHE A 170 4.20 -0.65 25.58
N GLY A 171 3.89 -0.45 26.87
CA GLY A 171 3.25 0.79 27.33
C GLY A 171 4.10 2.01 27.00
N ALA A 172 5.42 1.92 27.21
CA ALA A 172 6.35 2.99 26.85
C ALA A 172 6.36 3.28 25.33
N ALA A 173 6.24 2.26 24.47
CA ALA A 173 6.15 2.47 23.02
C ALA A 173 4.88 3.21 22.60
N ILE A 174 3.73 2.90 23.23
CA ILE A 174 2.45 3.61 22.99
C ILE A 174 2.56 5.08 23.42
N GLU A 175 3.20 5.37 24.55
CA GLU A 175 3.38 6.77 24.99
C GLU A 175 4.36 7.52 24.10
N ARG A 176 5.46 6.90 23.60
CA ARG A 176 6.35 7.54 22.61
C ARG A 176 5.60 7.90 21.33
N LEU A 177 4.76 7.00 20.82
CA LEU A 177 3.87 7.29 19.69
C LEU A 177 2.96 8.49 19.98
N ARG A 178 2.42 8.57 21.22
CA ARG A 178 1.53 9.65 21.65
C ARG A 178 2.28 10.97 21.68
N GLU A 179 3.42 11.02 22.36
CA GLU A 179 4.23 12.22 22.54
C GLU A 179 4.62 12.85 21.20
N LYS A 180 5.02 12.01 20.23
CA LYS A 180 5.54 12.48 18.95
C LYS A 180 4.46 12.78 17.92
N TYR A 181 3.41 11.96 17.86
CA TYR A 181 2.46 12.00 16.74
C TYR A 181 1.01 12.26 17.14
N PHE A 182 0.66 12.30 18.43
CA PHE A 182 -0.75 12.47 18.83
C PHE A 182 -1.37 13.74 18.27
N LYS A 183 -0.65 14.86 18.24
CA LYS A 183 -1.21 16.14 17.73
C LYS A 183 -1.42 16.12 16.22
N GLN A 184 -0.52 15.48 15.47
CA GLN A 184 -0.55 15.41 14.01
C GLN A 184 -0.15 14.01 13.54
N PRO A 185 -1.07 13.03 13.57
CA PRO A 185 -0.79 11.65 13.21
C PRO A 185 -0.26 11.46 11.78
N THR A 186 -0.70 12.33 10.86
CA THR A 186 -0.30 12.33 9.45
C THR A 186 1.20 12.56 9.24
N LEU A 187 1.91 13.17 10.20
CA LEU A 187 3.38 13.32 10.15
C LEU A 187 4.10 11.97 10.17
N LEU A 188 3.54 10.93 10.82
CA LEU A 188 4.16 9.60 10.82
C LEU A 188 4.07 8.97 9.43
N LEU A 189 2.90 9.04 8.79
CA LEU A 189 2.68 8.54 7.44
C LEU A 189 3.56 9.29 6.43
N GLU A 190 3.65 10.61 6.56
CA GLU A 190 4.47 11.43 5.68
C GLU A 190 5.96 11.15 5.86
N ARG A 191 6.41 10.92 7.10
CA ARG A 191 7.78 10.47 7.36
C ARG A 191 8.04 9.12 6.70
N ILE A 192 7.15 8.14 6.84
CA ILE A 192 7.29 6.82 6.21
C ILE A 192 7.38 6.98 4.69
N ARG A 193 6.50 7.80 4.11
CA ARG A 193 6.45 8.08 2.68
C ARG A 193 7.77 8.64 2.17
N THR A 194 8.32 9.66 2.84
CA THR A 194 9.42 10.49 2.31
C THR A 194 10.81 10.05 2.74
N SER A 195 10.98 9.62 4.00
CA SER A 195 12.32 9.31 4.51
C SER A 195 12.92 8.09 3.84
N SER A 196 12.11 7.11 3.41
CA SER A 196 12.59 5.87 2.78
C SER A 196 13.38 6.03 1.49
N PHE A 197 13.29 7.19 0.82
CA PHE A 197 14.05 7.49 -0.40
C PHE A 197 14.93 8.74 -0.28
N ALA A 198 15.15 9.26 0.93
CA ALA A 198 16.05 10.38 1.12
C ALA A 198 17.50 9.97 0.77
N GLU A 199 18.27 10.92 0.21
CA GLU A 199 19.63 10.66 -0.30
C GLU A 199 20.60 10.19 0.79
N ASP A 200 20.35 10.55 2.05
CA ASP A 200 21.14 10.16 3.22
C ASP A 200 20.74 8.80 3.81
N GLN A 201 19.67 8.16 3.31
CA GLN A 201 19.29 6.84 3.79
C GLN A 201 20.10 5.73 3.11
N PRO A 202 20.84 4.91 3.88
CA PRO A 202 21.71 3.86 3.35
C PRO A 202 20.93 2.71 2.70
N ASP A 203 19.63 2.61 2.95
CA ASP A 203 18.72 1.60 2.41
C ASP A 203 17.67 2.18 1.44
N SER A 204 17.92 3.38 0.91
CA SER A 204 17.08 4.04 -0.11
C SER A 204 16.96 3.28 -1.43
N HIS A 205 17.77 2.24 -1.65
CA HIS A 205 17.60 1.32 -2.78
C HIS A 205 16.36 0.43 -2.68
N PHE A 206 15.74 0.29 -1.51
CA PHE A 206 14.44 -0.38 -1.35
C PHE A 206 13.22 0.50 -1.67
N ALA A 207 13.45 1.76 -2.07
CA ALA A 207 12.38 2.59 -2.61
C ALA A 207 12.13 2.27 -4.10
N THR A 208 10.87 2.10 -4.46
CA THR A 208 10.43 1.74 -5.82
C THR A 208 9.03 2.28 -6.10
N PHE A 209 8.51 2.05 -7.30
CA PHE A 209 7.13 2.36 -7.66
C PHE A 209 6.21 1.33 -6.99
N LEU A 210 5.18 1.82 -6.32
CA LEU A 210 4.23 1.04 -5.53
C LEU A 210 2.85 1.07 -6.18
N HIS A 211 2.00 0.11 -5.85
CA HIS A 211 0.57 0.28 -6.10
C HIS A 211 -0.01 1.39 -5.21
N GLY A 212 0.46 1.49 -3.96
CA GLY A 212 0.14 2.55 -3.00
C GLY A 212 -1.18 2.37 -2.24
N ASP A 213 -2.16 1.69 -2.86
CA ASP A 213 -3.38 1.18 -2.21
C ASP A 213 -3.53 -0.33 -2.44
N TYR A 214 -2.45 -1.10 -2.22
CA TYR A 214 -2.47 -2.54 -2.49
C TYR A 214 -3.31 -3.28 -1.44
N ASN A 215 -4.54 -3.67 -1.79
CA ASN A 215 -5.46 -4.36 -0.88
C ASN A 215 -6.44 -5.26 -1.64
N ARG A 216 -7.18 -6.11 -0.93
CA ARG A 216 -8.12 -7.09 -1.53
C ARG A 216 -9.20 -6.49 -2.44
N ASN A 217 -9.56 -5.22 -2.24
CA ASN A 217 -10.55 -4.51 -3.06
C ASN A 217 -9.97 -4.03 -4.38
N ASN A 218 -8.64 -4.04 -4.51
CA ASN A 218 -7.89 -3.60 -5.69
C ASN A 218 -7.15 -4.77 -6.36
N VAL A 219 -7.49 -6.01 -5.98
CA VAL A 219 -7.06 -7.22 -6.68
C VAL A 219 -8.23 -8.15 -6.97
N LEU A 220 -8.16 -8.80 -8.12
CA LEU A 220 -9.12 -9.78 -8.59
C LEU A 220 -8.44 -11.14 -8.67
N PHE A 221 -9.09 -12.17 -8.13
CA PHE A 221 -8.61 -13.54 -8.12
C PHE A 221 -9.36 -14.38 -9.16
N HIS A 222 -8.65 -15.29 -9.81
CA HIS A 222 -9.19 -16.39 -10.58
C HIS A 222 -8.94 -17.69 -9.82
N TYR A 223 -9.90 -18.62 -9.91
CA TYR A 223 -9.88 -19.88 -9.18
C TYR A 223 -9.95 -21.03 -10.18
N GLY A 224 -8.98 -21.93 -10.09
CA GLY A 224 -8.87 -23.10 -10.95
C GLY A 224 -9.52 -24.33 -10.34
N ALA A 225 -8.88 -25.49 -10.53
CA ALA A 225 -9.31 -26.73 -9.91
C ALA A 225 -9.27 -26.64 -8.37
N GLU A 226 -10.22 -27.32 -7.71
CA GLU A 226 -10.30 -27.39 -6.24
C GLU A 226 -10.47 -26.04 -5.52
N ASP A 227 -11.02 -25.02 -6.20
CA ASP A 227 -11.20 -23.66 -5.66
C ASP A 227 -9.89 -22.98 -5.22
N LYS A 228 -8.75 -23.38 -5.79
CA LYS A 228 -7.45 -22.77 -5.51
C LYS A 228 -7.18 -21.59 -6.43
N VAL A 229 -6.57 -20.54 -5.88
CA VAL A 229 -6.12 -19.39 -6.68
C VAL A 229 -5.05 -19.84 -7.68
N ASP A 230 -5.30 -19.62 -8.97
CA ASP A 230 -4.36 -19.86 -10.08
C ASP A 230 -4.11 -18.59 -10.91
N GLY A 231 -4.78 -17.48 -10.60
CA GLY A 231 -4.58 -16.20 -11.24
C GLY A 231 -4.92 -15.01 -10.34
N ILE A 232 -4.22 -13.90 -10.53
CA ILE A 232 -4.45 -12.65 -9.82
C ILE A 232 -4.20 -11.46 -10.76
N LYS A 233 -5.01 -10.41 -10.65
CA LYS A 233 -4.85 -9.14 -11.37
C LYS A 233 -5.08 -7.96 -10.44
N ALA A 234 -4.17 -7.00 -10.42
CA ALA A 234 -4.32 -5.72 -9.76
C ALA A 234 -5.10 -4.74 -10.64
N ILE A 235 -5.86 -3.86 -10.00
CA ILE A 235 -6.63 -2.76 -10.60
C ILE A 235 -6.49 -1.53 -9.70
N ASP A 236 -6.87 -0.36 -10.21
CA ASP A 236 -6.97 0.87 -9.41
C ASP A 236 -5.61 1.37 -8.83
N PHE A 237 -4.77 1.92 -9.70
CA PHE A 237 -3.46 2.50 -9.34
C PHE A 237 -3.56 3.98 -8.92
N GLN A 238 -4.71 4.43 -8.41
CA GLN A 238 -4.95 5.85 -8.08
C GLN A 238 -4.00 6.39 -7.02
N GLU A 239 -3.59 5.54 -6.08
CA GLU A 239 -2.67 5.89 -5.00
C GLU A 239 -1.20 5.58 -5.34
N LEU A 240 -0.85 5.35 -6.61
CA LEU A 240 0.52 5.09 -7.07
C LEU A 240 1.50 6.09 -6.46
N ARG A 241 2.57 5.56 -5.86
CA ARG A 241 3.63 6.31 -5.16
C ARG A 241 4.99 5.75 -5.50
N PHE A 242 6.02 6.60 -5.38
CA PHE A 242 7.39 6.13 -5.25
C PHE A 242 7.81 6.20 -3.78
N SER A 243 8.02 5.05 -3.14
CA SER A 243 8.36 4.96 -1.71
C SER A 243 8.84 3.55 -1.32
N THR A 244 8.99 3.30 -0.03
CA THR A 244 9.29 1.97 0.54
C THR A 244 8.20 0.94 0.23
N THR A 245 8.61 -0.27 -0.13
CA THR A 245 7.70 -1.42 -0.31
C THR A 245 6.94 -1.81 0.96
N ALA A 246 7.34 -1.31 2.13
CA ALA A 246 6.60 -1.50 3.37
C ALA A 246 5.18 -0.92 3.32
N ILE A 247 4.92 0.09 2.49
CA ILE A 247 3.57 0.67 2.32
C ILE A 247 2.60 -0.39 1.78
N ASP A 248 2.88 -0.94 0.60
CA ASP A 248 2.03 -1.98 0.00
C ASP A 248 1.94 -3.21 0.90
N LEU A 249 3.09 -3.67 1.39
CA LEU A 249 3.19 -4.91 2.16
C LEU A 249 2.47 -4.85 3.51
N SER A 250 2.82 -3.87 4.36
CA SER A 250 2.23 -3.80 5.71
C SER A 250 0.73 -3.52 5.64
N PHE A 251 0.28 -2.72 4.68
CA PHE A 251 -1.13 -2.41 4.51
C PHE A 251 -1.97 -3.66 4.21
N PHE A 252 -1.71 -4.36 3.11
CA PHE A 252 -2.53 -5.50 2.75
C PHE A 252 -2.42 -6.61 3.81
N MET A 253 -1.24 -6.81 4.41
CA MET A 253 -1.10 -7.84 5.43
C MET A 253 -1.94 -7.51 6.67
N TYR A 254 -1.97 -6.26 7.16
CA TYR A 254 -2.75 -5.92 8.36
C TYR A 254 -4.24 -5.93 8.08
N MET A 255 -4.64 -5.58 6.86
CA MET A 255 -6.04 -5.50 6.46
C MET A 255 -6.67 -6.84 6.08
N ASN A 256 -5.86 -7.87 5.79
CA ASN A 256 -6.36 -9.14 5.25
C ASN A 256 -5.95 -10.38 6.05
N THR A 257 -5.16 -10.23 7.13
CA THR A 257 -4.81 -11.34 8.03
C THR A 257 -5.55 -11.23 9.36
N PRO A 258 -6.09 -12.35 9.87
CA PRO A 258 -6.70 -12.37 11.18
C PRO A 258 -5.63 -12.12 12.26
N SER A 259 -6.03 -11.60 13.41
CA SER A 259 -5.11 -11.41 14.54
C SER A 259 -4.54 -12.73 15.06
N GLU A 260 -5.34 -13.80 15.01
CA GLU A 260 -4.90 -15.15 15.32
C GLU A 260 -3.99 -15.69 14.20
N GLY A 261 -2.80 -16.19 14.58
CA GLY A 261 -1.81 -16.71 13.62
C GLY A 261 -1.11 -15.64 12.75
N ARG A 262 -1.36 -14.34 13.02
CA ARG A 262 -0.78 -13.23 12.26
C ARG A 262 0.75 -13.32 12.19
N LYS A 263 1.39 -13.63 13.31
CA LYS A 263 2.85 -13.74 13.44
C LYS A 263 3.44 -14.73 12.44
N GLU A 264 2.89 -15.94 12.38
CA GLU A 264 3.36 -17.00 11.50
C GLU A 264 3.06 -16.69 10.04
N ILE A 265 1.88 -16.12 9.76
CA ILE A 265 1.47 -15.71 8.42
C ILE A 265 2.40 -14.60 7.90
N TYR A 266 2.65 -13.55 8.68
CA TYR A 266 3.52 -12.42 8.29
C TYR A 266 4.93 -12.88 7.98
N ALA A 267 5.52 -13.67 8.87
CA ALA A 267 6.89 -14.12 8.71
C ALA A 267 7.06 -14.97 7.44
N ASP A 268 6.06 -15.78 7.09
CA ASP A 268 6.07 -16.54 5.84
C ASP A 268 5.80 -15.66 4.61
N LEU A 269 4.80 -14.77 4.65
CA LEU A 269 4.49 -13.87 3.54
C LEU A 269 5.67 -12.95 3.19
N LEU A 270 6.38 -12.42 4.18
CA LEU A 270 7.59 -11.62 3.96
C LEU A 270 8.69 -12.42 3.27
N ARG A 271 8.88 -13.69 3.66
CA ARG A 271 9.85 -14.59 2.99
C ARG A 271 9.43 -14.91 1.57
N ARG A 272 8.14 -15.16 1.32
CA ARG A 272 7.60 -15.45 -0.01
C ARG A 272 7.68 -14.24 -0.94
N TYR A 273 7.30 -13.07 -0.43
CA TYR A 273 7.47 -11.80 -1.11
C TYR A 273 8.94 -11.62 -1.51
N HIS A 274 9.86 -11.69 -0.53
CA HIS A 274 11.27 -11.47 -0.78
C HIS A 274 11.82 -12.45 -1.81
N ARG A 275 11.48 -13.74 -1.70
CA ARG A 275 11.85 -14.76 -2.68
C ARG A 275 11.36 -14.40 -4.10
N SER A 276 10.07 -14.10 -4.26
CA SER A 276 9.52 -13.74 -5.58
C SER A 276 10.14 -12.46 -6.16
N MET A 277 10.45 -11.49 -5.30
CA MET A 277 11.11 -10.23 -5.67
C MET A 277 12.56 -10.49 -6.10
N ILE A 278 13.34 -11.20 -5.29
CA ILE A 278 14.78 -11.42 -5.56
C ILE A 278 14.99 -12.36 -6.75
N GLU A 279 14.14 -13.37 -6.95
CA GLU A 279 14.18 -14.27 -8.11
C GLU A 279 13.92 -13.50 -9.41
N MET A 280 12.94 -12.59 -9.43
CA MET A 280 12.68 -11.74 -10.59
C MET A 280 13.85 -10.77 -10.84
N LEU A 281 14.37 -10.13 -9.79
CA LEU A 281 15.49 -9.20 -9.90
C LEU A 281 16.74 -9.92 -10.43
N GLU A 282 17.11 -11.06 -9.84
CA GLU A 282 18.24 -11.88 -10.28
C GLU A 282 18.09 -12.31 -11.74
N LEU A 283 16.91 -12.83 -12.11
CA LEU A 283 16.63 -13.27 -13.47
C LEU A 283 16.87 -12.15 -14.49
N VAL A 284 16.37 -10.94 -14.21
CA VAL A 284 16.55 -9.78 -15.09
C VAL A 284 18.01 -9.36 -15.14
N LEU A 285 18.69 -9.20 -14.01
CA LEU A 285 20.08 -8.76 -13.97
C LEU A 285 21.03 -9.74 -14.67
N ARG A 286 20.88 -11.05 -14.45
CA ARG A 286 21.72 -12.09 -15.07
C ARG A 286 21.53 -12.25 -16.58
N ARG A 287 20.45 -11.72 -17.14
CA ARG A 287 20.23 -11.70 -18.59
C ARG A 287 20.93 -10.53 -19.29
N ASN A 288 21.35 -9.52 -18.55
CA ASN A 288 22.02 -8.33 -19.08
C ASN A 288 23.55 -8.41 -18.93
N ARG A 289 24.15 -9.56 -19.27
CA ARG A 289 25.59 -9.84 -19.05
C ARG A 289 26.54 -8.95 -19.83
N ASN A 290 26.05 -8.31 -20.90
CA ASN A 290 26.82 -7.35 -21.68
C ASN A 290 27.03 -6.03 -20.91
N GLU A 291 26.18 -5.75 -19.92
CA GLU A 291 26.21 -4.54 -19.11
C GLU A 291 26.70 -4.81 -17.67
N LEU A 292 26.41 -6.00 -17.13
CA LEU A 292 26.75 -6.41 -15.77
C LEU A 292 27.51 -7.74 -15.75
N THR A 293 28.67 -7.77 -15.11
CA THR A 293 29.38 -9.02 -14.83
C THR A 293 28.64 -9.83 -13.76
N ASP A 294 28.82 -11.15 -13.74
CA ASP A 294 28.21 -12.02 -12.71
C ASP A 294 28.61 -11.57 -11.29
N ASP A 295 29.88 -11.20 -11.06
CA ASP A 295 30.35 -10.64 -9.78
C ASP A 295 29.59 -9.36 -9.39
N ARG A 296 29.29 -8.49 -10.37
CA ARG A 296 28.56 -7.25 -10.09
C ARG A 296 27.10 -7.55 -9.75
N VAL A 297 26.49 -8.52 -10.43
CA VAL A 297 25.14 -8.99 -10.10
C VAL A 297 25.10 -9.55 -8.68
N ASP A 298 26.05 -10.39 -8.30
CA ASP A 298 26.10 -10.98 -6.96
C ASP A 298 26.26 -9.90 -5.88
N GLN A 299 27.11 -8.89 -6.11
CA GLN A 299 27.22 -7.72 -5.21
C GLN A 299 25.90 -6.95 -5.10
N LEU A 300 25.21 -6.72 -6.22
CA LEU A 300 23.91 -6.04 -6.20
C LEU A 300 22.88 -6.85 -5.41
N LEU A 301 22.80 -8.16 -5.62
CA LEU A 301 21.83 -9.03 -4.94
C LEU A 301 22.08 -9.12 -3.42
N GLN A 302 23.33 -8.99 -2.96
CA GLN A 302 23.65 -8.87 -1.53
C GLN A 302 23.02 -7.63 -0.88
N GLU A 303 22.88 -6.52 -1.61
CA GLU A 303 22.20 -5.32 -1.12
C GLU A 303 20.70 -5.55 -0.89
N TYR A 304 20.11 -6.51 -1.61
CA TYR A 304 18.70 -6.92 -1.51
C TYR A 304 18.52 -8.21 -0.71
N SER A 305 19.46 -8.58 0.17
CA SER A 305 19.32 -9.78 1.01
C SER A 305 18.07 -9.72 1.90
N PHE A 306 17.55 -10.87 2.31
CA PHE A 306 16.35 -10.93 3.17
C PHE A 306 16.57 -10.17 4.48
N GLU A 307 17.77 -10.23 5.06
CA GLU A 307 18.12 -9.52 6.28
C GLU A 307 18.00 -8.00 6.13
N ARG A 308 18.58 -7.45 5.06
CA ARG A 308 18.54 -6.01 4.77
C ARG A 308 17.13 -5.55 4.41
N PHE A 309 16.41 -6.34 3.61
CA PHE A 309 15.01 -6.11 3.31
C PHE A 309 14.16 -6.08 4.59
N ASN A 310 14.32 -7.06 5.48
CA ASN A 310 13.52 -7.18 6.68
C ASN A 310 13.83 -6.06 7.68
N ALA A 311 15.09 -5.62 7.78
CA ALA A 311 15.47 -4.45 8.57
C ALA A 311 14.80 -3.16 8.02
N HIS A 312 14.87 -2.94 6.70
CA HIS A 312 14.18 -1.83 6.03
C HIS A 312 12.66 -1.90 6.24
N PHE A 313 12.06 -3.08 6.05
CA PHE A 313 10.63 -3.27 6.26
C PHE A 313 10.21 -2.89 7.68
N LYS A 314 10.94 -3.36 8.70
CA LYS A 314 10.64 -3.06 10.11
C LYS A 314 10.55 -1.56 10.39
N ARG A 315 11.51 -0.77 9.87
CA ARG A 315 11.57 0.69 10.03
C ARG A 315 10.30 1.40 9.55
N TYR A 316 9.62 0.86 8.54
CA TYR A 316 8.50 1.52 7.87
C TYR A 316 7.16 0.79 8.02
N ALA A 317 7.15 -0.43 8.58
CA ALA A 317 5.98 -1.31 8.66
C ALA A 317 4.86 -0.79 9.59
N PHE A 318 5.11 0.24 10.40
CA PHE A 318 4.04 0.89 11.18
C PHE A 318 3.02 1.64 10.31
N TYR A 319 3.25 1.74 9.00
CA TYR A 319 2.23 2.18 8.04
C TYR A 319 0.96 1.32 8.15
N GLY A 320 1.08 0.00 8.10
CA GLY A 320 -0.08 -0.90 8.16
C GLY A 320 -0.92 -0.76 9.44
N PRO A 321 -0.34 -0.72 10.65
CA PRO A 321 -1.05 -0.40 11.89
C PRO A 321 -1.79 0.95 11.84
N MET A 322 -1.17 2.00 11.30
CA MET A 322 -1.85 3.29 11.13
C MET A 322 -3.10 3.13 10.27
N VAL A 323 -2.99 2.45 9.12
CA VAL A 323 -4.12 2.20 8.23
C VAL A 323 -5.20 1.35 8.92
N GLY A 324 -4.79 0.33 9.68
CA GLY A 324 -5.68 -0.50 10.48
C GLY A 324 -6.46 0.27 11.56
N MET A 325 -5.83 1.24 12.24
CA MET A 325 -6.51 2.10 13.22
C MET A 325 -7.70 2.85 12.61
N HIS A 326 -7.62 3.21 11.33
CA HIS A 326 -8.68 3.91 10.63
C HIS A 326 -9.73 2.96 10.03
N PHE A 327 -9.32 1.91 9.30
CA PHE A 327 -10.25 1.10 8.50
C PHE A 327 -10.83 -0.13 9.22
N LEU A 328 -10.18 -0.68 10.25
CA LEU A 328 -10.73 -1.85 10.97
C LEU A 328 -12.14 -1.57 11.55
N PRO A 329 -12.42 -0.39 12.15
CA PRO A 329 -13.76 -0.07 12.61
C PRO A 329 -14.82 -0.11 11.48
N TRP A 330 -14.46 0.30 10.26
CA TRP A 330 -15.35 0.25 9.10
C TRP A 330 -15.57 -1.18 8.59
N LEU A 331 -14.58 -2.06 8.75
CA LEU A 331 -14.71 -3.47 8.36
C LEU A 331 -15.60 -4.26 9.32
N LEU A 332 -15.54 -3.93 10.61
CA LEU A 332 -16.30 -4.59 11.67
C LEU A 332 -17.65 -3.92 11.93
N GLY A 333 -17.88 -2.74 11.34
CA GLY A 333 -19.12 -1.99 11.47
C GLY A 333 -20.31 -2.65 10.78
N THR A 334 -21.52 -2.32 11.24
CA THR A 334 -22.74 -2.78 10.59
C THR A 334 -22.92 -2.10 9.23
N GLU A 335 -23.63 -2.73 8.29
CA GLU A 335 -23.92 -2.12 6.98
C GLU A 335 -24.58 -0.75 7.11
N LYS A 336 -25.45 -0.59 8.10
CA LYS A 336 -26.13 0.68 8.41
C LYS A 336 -25.14 1.76 8.82
N ASP A 337 -24.26 1.45 9.76
CA ASP A 337 -23.28 2.43 10.26
C ASP A 337 -22.27 2.78 9.16
N CYS A 338 -21.82 1.80 8.38
CA CYS A 338 -20.96 2.05 7.22
C CYS A 338 -21.65 2.96 6.20
N ALA A 339 -22.93 2.71 5.88
CA ALA A 339 -23.67 3.52 4.91
C ALA A 339 -23.84 4.96 5.38
N GLU A 340 -24.17 5.17 6.66
CA GLU A 340 -24.29 6.51 7.23
C GLU A 340 -22.93 7.22 7.30
N LEU A 341 -21.86 6.49 7.64
CA LEU A 341 -20.52 7.04 7.69
C LEU A 341 -20.01 7.44 6.31
N SER A 342 -20.29 6.66 5.27
CA SER A 342 -20.05 7.03 3.87
C SER A 342 -20.83 8.28 3.47
N ARG A 343 -22.11 8.38 3.84
CA ARG A 343 -22.92 9.58 3.57
C ARG A 343 -22.34 10.82 4.27
N LEU A 344 -21.93 10.69 5.52
CA LEU A 344 -21.31 11.77 6.29
C LEU A 344 -19.94 12.17 5.72
N PHE A 345 -19.14 11.21 5.27
CA PHE A 345 -17.87 11.48 4.59
C PHE A 345 -18.06 12.35 3.34
N GLU A 346 -19.10 12.08 2.54
CA GLU A 346 -19.40 12.85 1.33
C GLU A 346 -20.03 14.22 1.61
N THR A 347 -20.86 14.32 2.65
CA THR A 347 -21.69 15.52 2.91
C THR A 347 -21.11 16.49 3.94
N ASP A 348 -20.47 15.99 4.99
CA ASP A 348 -19.97 16.80 6.12
C ASP A 348 -18.91 16.05 6.95
N MET A 349 -17.76 15.73 6.34
CA MET A 349 -16.69 14.97 7.04
C MET A 349 -16.05 15.73 8.20
N HIS A 350 -16.25 17.04 8.29
CA HIS A 350 -15.73 17.87 9.38
C HIS A 350 -16.76 18.07 10.50
N GLY A 351 -17.98 17.56 10.32
CA GLY A 351 -19.07 17.70 11.28
C GLY A 351 -18.92 16.78 12.50
N PRO A 352 -19.55 17.15 13.63
CA PRO A 352 -19.51 16.35 14.85
C PRO A 352 -20.17 14.97 14.68
N ALA A 353 -21.14 14.84 13.76
CA ALA A 353 -21.78 13.55 13.48
C ALA A 353 -20.81 12.53 12.85
N PHE A 354 -19.96 12.98 11.91
CA PHE A 354 -18.93 12.12 11.32
C PHE A 354 -17.92 11.68 12.38
N HIS A 355 -17.43 12.63 13.18
CA HIS A 355 -16.46 12.35 14.24
C HIS A 355 -17.01 11.35 15.26
N GLN A 356 -18.21 11.60 15.80
CA GLN A 356 -18.85 10.73 16.79
C GLN A 356 -19.12 9.32 16.24
N LEU A 357 -19.73 9.20 15.05
CA LEU A 357 -19.98 7.89 14.46
C LEU A 357 -18.68 7.11 14.20
N SER A 358 -17.60 7.80 13.84
CA SER A 358 -16.31 7.16 13.64
C SER A 358 -15.65 6.69 14.95
N LEU A 359 -15.92 7.35 16.07
CA LEU A 359 -15.50 6.87 17.41
C LEU A 359 -16.32 5.67 17.88
N ASP A 360 -17.60 5.60 17.49
CA ASP A 360 -18.54 4.61 18.01
C ASP A 360 -18.62 3.33 17.16
N ILE A 361 -18.42 3.42 15.85
CA ILE A 361 -18.62 2.31 14.90
C ILE A 361 -17.85 1.06 15.35
N ALA A 362 -18.51 -0.11 15.38
CA ALA A 362 -17.98 -1.39 15.84
C ALA A 362 -17.46 -1.44 17.30
N GLY A 363 -17.64 -0.37 18.08
CA GLY A 363 -17.36 -0.30 19.53
C GLY A 363 -16.00 -0.84 19.97
N ASP A 364 -15.98 -1.44 21.16
CA ASP A 364 -14.75 -1.94 21.77
C ASP A 364 -14.18 -3.20 21.09
N GLU A 365 -14.97 -3.91 20.30
CA GLU A 365 -14.46 -5.04 19.49
C GLU A 365 -13.41 -4.55 18.49
N ALA A 366 -13.71 -3.48 17.74
CA ALA A 366 -12.73 -2.87 16.85
C ALA A 366 -11.54 -2.29 17.61
N ASN A 367 -11.75 -1.69 18.78
CA ASN A 367 -10.67 -1.14 19.59
C ASN A 367 -9.70 -2.23 20.07
N GLN A 368 -10.22 -3.41 20.44
CA GLN A 368 -9.41 -4.57 20.80
C GLN A 368 -8.60 -5.09 19.62
N GLU A 369 -9.18 -5.17 18.42
CA GLU A 369 -8.44 -5.59 17.21
C GLU A 369 -7.35 -4.59 16.79
N ILE A 370 -7.61 -3.29 16.92
CA ILE A 370 -6.59 -2.25 16.73
C ILE A 370 -5.48 -2.41 17.77
N PHE A 371 -5.81 -2.63 19.04
CA PHE A 371 -4.81 -2.83 20.08
C PHE A 371 -3.94 -4.08 19.84
N LYS A 372 -4.54 -5.20 19.39
CA LYS A 372 -3.80 -6.40 18.95
C LYS A 372 -2.85 -6.10 17.77
N THR A 373 -3.29 -5.24 16.85
CA THR A 373 -2.48 -4.77 15.71
C THR A 373 -1.26 -3.97 16.19
N VAL A 374 -1.44 -3.02 17.11
CA VAL A 374 -0.34 -2.23 17.69
C VAL A 374 0.60 -3.10 18.52
N ARG A 375 0.08 -4.08 19.27
CA ARG A 375 0.88 -5.05 20.02
C ARG A 375 1.74 -5.90 19.08
N HIS A 376 1.16 -6.44 18.01
CA HIS A 376 1.91 -7.18 17.01
C HIS A 376 3.03 -6.32 16.40
N ALA A 377 2.75 -5.05 16.09
CA ALA A 377 3.75 -4.13 15.57
C ALA A 377 4.92 -3.90 16.56
N TYR A 378 4.62 -3.75 17.84
CA TYR A 378 5.62 -3.65 18.90
C TYR A 378 6.49 -4.92 19.00
N GLU A 379 5.87 -6.10 19.08
CA GLU A 379 6.57 -7.39 19.21
C GLU A 379 7.51 -7.70 18.05
N HIS A 380 7.31 -7.07 16.89
CA HIS A 380 8.13 -7.27 15.69
C HIS A 380 9.12 -6.13 15.43
N GLY A 381 9.20 -5.13 16.33
CA GLY A 381 10.11 -3.99 16.23
C GLY A 381 9.68 -2.93 15.21
N TYR A 382 8.41 -2.91 14.79
CA TYR A 382 7.92 -1.93 13.83
C TYR A 382 7.72 -0.54 14.47
N MET A 383 7.82 -0.45 15.79
CA MET A 383 7.71 0.79 16.56
C MET A 383 9.06 1.35 17.03
N ASP A 384 10.17 0.67 16.72
CA ASP A 384 11.48 0.98 17.30
C ASP A 384 12.02 2.34 16.84
N GLU A 385 11.68 2.73 15.62
CA GLU A 385 12.12 4.00 15.03
C GLU A 385 11.07 5.09 15.09
N ILE A 386 9.92 4.88 15.77
CA ILE A 386 8.83 5.85 15.86
C ILE A 386 9.29 7.10 16.61
#